data_AF-A0A7Y3MAL7-F1
#
_entry.id   AF-A0A7Y3MAL7-F1
#
_cell.length_a   1.000
_cell.length_b   1.000
_cell.length_c   1.000
_cell.angle_alpha   90.00
_cell.angle_beta   90.00
_cell.angle_gamma   90.00
#
_symmetry.space_group_name_H-M   'P 1'
#
loop_
_entity.id
_entity.type
_entity.pdbx_description
1 polymer ?
#
loop_
_entity_poly.entity_id
_entity_poly.type
_entity_poly.pdbx_seq_one_letter_code
_entity_poly.pdbx_strand_id
1 'polypeptide(L)'
;LLNEKVYDQNFDIGGPDILTYKEMLLEFAKVRGFKRWIFTVPVMTPKLSSYWLYFVTSTSYKLAVSLVESMKVEVVCRDNRINQILEVNPEGYTQSIERAFTKIESNQIISSWKDSQISGVKQINISDFIDVPNHGCYKDIRERKIISQKDVIDKIWRIGGDNGWYSANLLWKIRGIIDKIFGGVGLRRGRTNPTHIETGDALDFWRVLYADKEEGRLLLFAEMKVPGEAWLEFKIEKDKLIQTATFRPNGLLGRLYWYSVLPFHGIVFRGMINAITKQKNV
;
A
#
# COMPACT_ATOMS: atom_id res chain seq x y z
N LEU A 1 -13.89 30.82 -6.63
CA LEU A 1 -13.13 31.26 -5.43
C LEU A 1 -13.60 32.68 -5.08
N LEU A 2 -13.74 33.03 -3.79
CA LEU A 2 -14.30 34.31 -3.27
C LEU A 2 -15.84 34.47 -3.34
N ASN A 3 -16.61 33.42 -3.05
CA ASN A 3 -18.06 33.55 -2.90
C ASN A 3 -18.39 34.04 -1.48
N GLU A 4 -18.83 35.28 -1.32
CA GLU A 4 -19.13 35.88 -0.01
C GLU A 4 -20.18 35.08 0.78
N LYS A 5 -21.07 34.35 0.10
CA LYS A 5 -22.10 33.51 0.74
C LYS A 5 -21.53 32.37 1.59
N VAL A 6 -20.25 32.02 1.43
CA VAL A 6 -19.61 30.92 2.17
C VAL A 6 -18.68 31.40 3.27
N TYR A 7 -18.50 32.71 3.45
CA TYR A 7 -17.60 33.25 4.49
C TYR A 7 -18.16 32.98 5.89
N ASP A 8 -17.28 32.52 6.79
CA ASP A 8 -17.59 32.20 8.18
C ASP A 8 -18.77 31.22 8.36
N GLN A 9 -19.03 30.38 7.35
CA GLN A 9 -20.04 29.32 7.40
C GLN A 9 -19.37 27.94 7.42
N ASN A 10 -20.08 26.95 7.98
CA ASN A 10 -19.75 25.54 7.86
C ASN A 10 -20.82 24.80 7.05
N PHE A 11 -20.40 23.94 6.14
CA PHE A 11 -21.29 23.12 5.32
C PHE A 11 -20.82 21.68 5.33
N ASP A 12 -21.75 20.75 5.27
CA ASP A 12 -21.44 19.34 5.13
C ASP A 12 -21.36 18.97 3.64
N ILE A 13 -20.41 18.10 3.30
CA ILE A 13 -20.21 17.61 1.93
C ILE A 13 -20.66 16.15 1.90
N GLY A 14 -21.73 15.87 1.17
CA GLY A 14 -22.24 14.52 1.01
C GLY A 14 -23.05 14.33 -0.27
N GLY A 15 -23.37 13.07 -0.55
CA GLY A 15 -24.20 12.66 -1.67
C GLY A 15 -25.70 12.85 -1.40
N PRO A 16 -26.54 12.51 -2.39
CA PRO A 16 -27.99 12.62 -2.27
C PRO A 16 -28.61 11.49 -1.42
N ASP A 17 -27.89 10.39 -1.25
CA ASP A 17 -28.40 9.18 -0.59
C ASP A 17 -28.02 9.13 0.90
N ILE A 18 -29.00 8.86 1.75
CA ILE A 18 -28.79 8.52 3.16
C ILE A 18 -28.92 7.01 3.28
N LEU A 19 -27.79 6.33 3.47
CA LEU A 19 -27.72 4.87 3.49
C LEU A 19 -27.14 4.37 4.81
N THR A 20 -27.70 3.29 5.32
CA THR A 20 -27.05 2.49 6.36
C THR A 20 -25.87 1.71 5.77
N TYR A 21 -24.90 1.34 6.61
CA TYR A 21 -23.80 0.47 6.19
C TYR A 21 -24.26 -0.84 5.54
N LYS A 22 -25.41 -1.38 5.98
CA LYS A 22 -25.99 -2.58 5.40
C LYS A 22 -26.43 -2.35 3.96
N GLU A 23 -27.13 -1.25 3.69
CA GLU A 23 -27.57 -0.88 2.35
C GLU A 23 -26.36 -0.61 1.45
N MET A 24 -25.37 0.14 1.93
CA MET A 24 -24.13 0.39 1.20
C MET A 24 -23.43 -0.90 0.74
N LEU A 25 -23.37 -1.92 1.61
CA LEU A 25 -22.78 -3.22 1.28
C LEU A 25 -23.63 -4.03 0.30
N LEU A 26 -24.95 -3.97 0.40
CA LEU A 26 -25.87 -4.67 -0.50
C LEU A 26 -25.87 -4.04 -1.89
N GLU A 27 -25.86 -2.71 -2.01
CA GLU A 27 -25.74 -2.01 -3.28
C GLU A 27 -24.40 -2.29 -3.95
N PHE A 28 -23.30 -2.23 -3.20
CA PHE A 28 -21.99 -2.62 -3.70
C PHE A 28 -21.98 -4.06 -4.23
N ALA A 29 -22.56 -5.00 -3.49
CA ALA A 29 -22.66 -6.39 -3.91
C ALA A 29 -23.50 -6.55 -5.18
N LYS A 30 -24.61 -5.81 -5.30
CA LYS A 30 -25.46 -5.79 -6.48
C LYS A 30 -24.70 -5.31 -7.72
N VAL A 31 -23.97 -4.20 -7.63
CA VAL A 31 -23.14 -3.68 -8.74
C VAL A 31 -22.07 -4.71 -9.15
N ARG A 32 -21.53 -5.47 -8.19
CA ARG A 32 -20.57 -6.56 -8.45
C ARG A 32 -21.19 -7.87 -8.93
N GLY A 33 -22.52 -7.97 -9.05
CA GLY A 33 -23.21 -9.20 -9.44
C GLY A 33 -23.24 -10.29 -8.36
N PHE A 34 -23.01 -9.94 -7.09
CA PHE A 34 -23.01 -10.87 -5.97
C PHE A 34 -24.31 -10.82 -5.17
N LYS A 35 -24.89 -11.98 -4.87
CA LYS A 35 -25.94 -12.11 -3.84
C LYS A 35 -25.29 -12.20 -2.46
N ARG A 36 -25.73 -11.39 -1.50
CA ARG A 36 -25.24 -11.34 -0.11
C ARG A 36 -26.41 -11.38 0.86
N TRP A 37 -26.22 -12.09 1.97
CA TRP A 37 -27.17 -12.17 3.07
C TRP A 37 -26.51 -11.56 4.30
N ILE A 38 -27.14 -10.53 4.89
CA ILE A 38 -26.59 -9.81 6.05
C ILE A 38 -27.60 -9.92 7.20
N PHE A 39 -27.18 -10.57 8.28
CA PHE A 39 -27.94 -10.71 9.52
C PHE A 39 -27.38 -9.76 10.57
N THR A 40 -28.26 -8.97 11.18
CA THR A 40 -27.92 -8.05 12.27
C THR A 40 -28.12 -8.76 13.61
N VAL A 41 -27.05 -8.83 14.41
CA VAL A 41 -27.10 -9.39 15.76
C VAL A 41 -27.20 -8.27 16.80
N PRO A 42 -27.91 -8.47 17.94
CA PRO A 42 -28.18 -7.41 18.91
C PRO A 42 -26.99 -7.09 19.83
N VAL A 43 -25.83 -7.70 19.60
CA VAL A 43 -24.64 -7.51 20.44
C VAL A 43 -23.56 -6.82 19.65
N MET A 44 -23.12 -5.66 20.12
CA MET A 44 -22.01 -4.93 19.54
C MET A 44 -20.72 -5.29 20.29
N THR A 45 -19.81 -6.01 19.64
CA THR A 45 -18.51 -6.40 20.21
C THR A 45 -17.33 -5.74 19.46
N PRO A 46 -17.15 -4.40 19.53
CA PRO A 46 -16.13 -3.69 18.77
C PRO A 46 -14.73 -4.25 18.93
N LYS A 47 -14.36 -4.67 20.15
CA LYS A 47 -13.05 -5.29 20.42
C LYS A 47 -12.87 -6.58 19.61
N LEU A 48 -13.87 -7.46 19.60
CA LEU A 48 -13.81 -8.71 18.85
C LEU A 48 -13.78 -8.44 17.34
N SER A 49 -14.61 -7.50 16.87
CA SER A 49 -14.60 -7.06 15.47
C SER A 49 -13.27 -6.42 15.07
N SER A 50 -12.60 -5.70 15.97
CA SER A 50 -11.28 -5.09 15.73
C SER A 50 -10.20 -6.15 15.65
N TYR A 51 -10.22 -7.17 16.52
CA TYR A 51 -9.32 -8.32 16.42
C TYR A 51 -9.53 -9.09 15.11
N TRP A 52 -10.79 -9.32 14.73
CA TRP A 52 -11.14 -9.96 13.47
C TRP A 52 -10.63 -9.16 12.26
N LEU A 53 -10.91 -7.86 12.22
CA LEU A 53 -10.47 -6.97 11.15
C LEU A 53 -8.94 -6.91 11.05
N TYR A 54 -8.25 -6.80 12.19
CA TYR A 54 -6.79 -6.86 12.26
C TYR A 54 -6.23 -8.19 11.72
N PHE A 55 -6.87 -9.32 12.03
CA PHE A 55 -6.40 -10.63 11.57
C PHE A 55 -6.62 -10.84 10.05
N VAL A 56 -7.73 -10.33 9.51
CA VAL A 56 -8.13 -10.55 8.12
C VAL A 56 -7.57 -9.50 7.16
N THR A 57 -7.16 -8.33 7.65
CA THR A 57 -6.68 -7.19 6.82
C THR A 57 -5.22 -6.81 7.12
N SER A 58 -4.64 -5.85 6.40
CA SER A 58 -3.29 -5.28 6.70
C SER A 58 -3.32 -4.15 7.70
N THR A 59 -4.49 -3.82 8.23
CA THR A 59 -4.65 -2.63 9.05
C THR A 59 -4.05 -2.88 10.43
N SER A 60 -3.29 -1.93 10.98
CA SER A 60 -2.76 -2.06 12.35
C SER A 60 -3.89 -2.19 13.36
N TYR A 61 -3.66 -2.86 14.50
CA TYR A 61 -4.71 -3.03 15.51
C TYR A 61 -5.29 -1.68 15.97
N LYS A 62 -4.45 -0.65 16.13
CA LYS A 62 -4.91 0.70 16.51
C LYS A 62 -5.86 1.29 15.45
N LEU A 63 -5.51 1.18 14.17
CA LEU A 63 -6.37 1.65 13.08
C LEU A 63 -7.65 0.81 12.97
N ALA A 64 -7.56 -0.51 13.17
CA ALA A 64 -8.72 -1.40 13.16
C ALA A 64 -9.73 -1.02 14.26
N VAL A 65 -9.24 -0.71 15.47
CA VAL A 65 -10.08 -0.19 16.57
C VAL A 65 -10.73 1.13 16.17
N SER A 66 -9.96 2.10 15.67
CA SER A 66 -10.52 3.40 15.27
C SER A 66 -11.58 3.29 14.18
N LEU A 67 -11.39 2.40 13.19
CA LEU A 67 -12.38 2.16 12.13
C LEU A 67 -13.66 1.53 12.66
N VAL A 68 -13.55 0.49 13.49
CA VAL A 68 -14.72 -0.20 14.05
C VAL A 68 -15.47 0.73 15.02
N GLU A 69 -14.76 1.55 15.78
CA GLU A 69 -15.37 2.56 16.65
C GLU A 69 -16.06 3.67 15.85
N SER A 70 -15.46 4.14 14.75
CA SER A 70 -16.08 5.19 13.92
C SER A 70 -17.37 4.74 13.25
N MET A 71 -17.53 3.45 12.94
CA MET A 71 -18.77 2.91 12.35
C MET A 71 -20.02 3.05 13.25
N LYS A 72 -19.86 3.39 14.53
CA LYS A 72 -20.98 3.71 15.42
C LYS A 72 -21.54 5.10 15.22
N VAL A 73 -20.75 5.99 14.62
CA VAL A 73 -21.08 7.40 14.50
C VAL A 73 -21.88 7.60 13.23
N GLU A 74 -23.05 8.21 13.37
CA GLU A 74 -23.88 8.62 12.24
C GLU A 74 -23.27 9.86 11.56
N VAL A 75 -23.00 9.75 10.25
CA VAL A 75 -22.38 10.80 9.44
C VAL A 75 -23.35 11.24 8.34
N VAL A 76 -24.50 11.81 8.75
CA VAL A 76 -25.52 12.35 7.85
C VAL A 76 -25.35 13.86 7.74
N CYS A 77 -25.35 14.37 6.51
CA CYS A 77 -25.24 15.82 6.25
C CYS A 77 -26.44 16.56 6.83
N ARG A 78 -26.17 17.61 7.61
CA ARG A 78 -27.19 18.50 8.19
C ARG A 78 -27.42 19.70 7.31
N ASP A 79 -26.33 20.31 6.82
CA ASP A 79 -26.38 21.49 5.95
C ASP A 79 -25.76 21.18 4.58
N ASN A 80 -26.62 21.02 3.58
CA ASN A 80 -26.24 20.75 2.19
C ASN A 80 -26.44 21.97 1.26
N ARG A 81 -26.67 23.17 1.81
CA ARG A 81 -26.90 24.40 1.02
C ARG A 81 -25.74 24.72 0.09
N ILE A 82 -24.54 24.25 0.41
CA ILE A 82 -23.35 24.40 -0.43
C ILE A 82 -23.54 23.88 -1.86
N ASN A 83 -24.33 22.81 -2.04
CA ASN A 83 -24.61 22.25 -3.36
C ASN A 83 -25.39 23.25 -4.23
N GLN A 84 -26.34 23.98 -3.64
CA GLN A 84 -27.10 25.03 -4.34
C GLN A 84 -26.23 26.26 -4.61
N ILE A 85 -25.40 26.66 -3.64
CA ILE A 85 -24.51 27.82 -3.77
C ILE A 85 -23.48 27.62 -4.88
N LEU A 86 -22.99 26.39 -5.05
CA LEU A 86 -21.97 26.03 -6.05
C LEU A 86 -22.56 25.41 -7.32
N GLU A 87 -23.89 25.29 -7.43
CA GLU A 87 -24.59 24.66 -8.55
C GLU A 87 -24.09 23.23 -8.84
N VAL A 88 -23.75 22.48 -7.78
CA VAL A 88 -23.29 21.09 -7.85
C VAL A 88 -24.46 20.16 -7.64
N ASN A 89 -24.57 19.15 -8.52
CA ASN A 89 -25.52 18.05 -8.37
C ASN A 89 -24.74 16.78 -8.00
N PRO A 90 -24.70 16.38 -6.71
CA PRO A 90 -23.99 15.19 -6.29
C PRO A 90 -24.54 13.93 -6.96
N GLU A 91 -23.65 13.04 -7.37
CA GLU A 91 -24.01 11.75 -7.94
C GLU A 91 -24.46 10.77 -6.84
N GLY A 92 -25.41 9.89 -7.17
CA GLY A 92 -25.85 8.83 -6.26
C GLY A 92 -24.78 7.78 -5.99
N TYR A 93 -24.96 7.02 -4.92
CA TYR A 93 -23.99 6.04 -4.42
C TYR A 93 -23.77 4.90 -5.44
N THR A 94 -24.85 4.33 -6.00
CA THR A 94 -24.74 3.27 -7.01
C THR A 94 -23.97 3.73 -8.24
N GLN A 95 -24.31 4.90 -8.80
CA GLN A 95 -23.63 5.45 -9.98
C GLN A 95 -22.16 5.76 -9.68
N SER A 96 -21.86 6.26 -8.47
CA SER A 96 -20.49 6.51 -8.02
C SER A 96 -19.65 5.23 -7.98
N ILE A 97 -20.22 4.11 -7.52
CA ILE A 97 -19.55 2.80 -7.52
C ILE A 97 -19.32 2.30 -8.94
N GLU A 98 -20.33 2.36 -9.81
CA GLU A 98 -20.22 1.94 -11.21
C GLU A 98 -19.09 2.70 -11.92
N ARG A 99 -19.06 4.04 -11.76
CA ARG A 99 -18.00 4.89 -12.29
C ARG A 99 -16.63 4.55 -11.73
N ALA A 100 -16.54 4.23 -10.44
CA ALA A 100 -15.29 3.78 -9.83
C ALA A 100 -14.79 2.48 -10.47
N PHE A 101 -15.67 1.50 -10.74
CA PHE A 101 -15.29 0.27 -11.43
C PHE A 101 -14.88 0.51 -12.88
N THR A 102 -15.56 1.38 -13.62
CA THR A 102 -15.13 1.76 -14.98
C THR A 102 -13.73 2.37 -14.98
N LYS A 103 -13.40 3.22 -13.99
CA LYS A 103 -12.03 3.78 -13.84
C LYS A 103 -10.98 2.74 -13.46
N ILE A 104 -11.36 1.73 -12.65
CA ILE A 104 -10.48 0.62 -12.31
C ILE A 104 -10.18 -0.23 -13.54
N GLU A 105 -11.21 -0.59 -14.32
CA GLU A 105 -11.08 -1.39 -15.53
C GLU A 105 -10.26 -0.69 -16.62
N SER A 106 -10.33 0.64 -16.70
CA SER A 106 -9.53 1.43 -17.63
C SER A 106 -8.08 1.68 -17.19
N ASN A 107 -7.64 1.13 -16.04
CA ASN A 107 -6.33 1.41 -15.42
C ASN A 107 -6.06 2.91 -15.17
N GLN A 108 -7.10 3.73 -15.01
CA GLN A 108 -6.99 5.18 -14.80
C GLN A 108 -6.94 5.58 -13.31
N ILE A 109 -6.64 4.65 -12.41
CA ILE A 109 -6.53 4.97 -10.98
C ILE A 109 -5.15 5.58 -10.72
N ILE A 110 -5.13 6.90 -10.54
CA ILE A 110 -4.03 7.60 -9.90
C ILE A 110 -4.17 7.32 -8.39
N SER A 111 -3.16 6.73 -7.73
CA SER A 111 -3.24 6.52 -6.28
C SER A 111 -3.15 7.88 -5.56
N SER A 112 -4.30 8.39 -5.16
CA SER A 112 -4.43 9.72 -4.57
C SER A 112 -4.10 9.68 -3.07
N TRP A 113 -2.80 9.63 -2.75
CA TRP A 113 -2.25 10.23 -1.53
C TRP A 113 -1.45 11.50 -1.84
N LYS A 114 -1.09 11.72 -3.11
CA LYS A 114 -0.28 12.84 -3.57
C LYS A 114 -1.07 14.16 -3.74
N ASP A 115 -2.40 14.09 -3.90
CA ASP A 115 -3.22 15.27 -4.20
C ASP A 115 -3.69 16.07 -2.98
N SER A 116 -3.35 15.65 -1.75
CA SER A 116 -3.53 16.51 -0.57
C SER A 116 -2.41 17.55 -0.41
N GLN A 117 -1.40 17.55 -1.30
CA GLN A 117 -0.41 18.63 -1.38
C GLN A 117 -0.99 19.84 -2.10
N ILE A 118 -1.59 20.68 -1.27
CA ILE A 118 -1.97 22.08 -1.44
C ILE A 118 -1.16 22.79 -2.52
N SER A 119 -1.87 23.38 -3.47
CA SER A 119 -1.43 24.35 -4.46
C SER A 119 -0.51 25.43 -3.87
N GLY A 120 0.76 25.47 -4.31
CA GLY A 120 1.61 26.65 -4.16
C GLY A 120 2.97 26.49 -3.46
N VAL A 121 3.33 25.29 -2.96
CA VAL A 121 4.66 25.08 -2.36
C VAL A 121 5.61 24.44 -3.38
N LYS A 122 6.72 25.14 -3.64
CA LYS A 122 7.91 24.73 -4.40
C LYS A 122 8.19 23.22 -4.26
N GLN A 123 8.48 22.52 -5.38
CA GLN A 123 8.81 21.09 -5.44
C GLN A 123 9.66 20.63 -4.24
N ILE A 124 9.04 20.02 -3.24
CA ILE A 124 9.74 19.33 -2.17
C ILE A 124 10.05 17.94 -2.72
N ASN A 125 11.32 17.64 -2.96
CA ASN A 125 11.76 16.28 -3.25
C ASN A 125 11.56 15.45 -1.98
N ILE A 126 10.48 14.66 -1.96
CA ILE A 126 10.10 13.78 -0.85
C ILE A 126 11.21 12.76 -0.51
N SER A 127 12.14 12.51 -1.44
CA SER A 127 13.31 11.64 -1.25
C SER A 127 14.24 12.09 -0.10
N ASP A 128 14.28 13.39 0.22
CA ASP A 128 15.13 13.95 1.28
C ASP A 128 14.58 13.69 2.70
N PHE A 129 13.32 13.26 2.83
CA PHE A 129 12.66 13.05 4.11
C PHE A 129 12.37 11.57 4.41
N ILE A 130 12.73 10.65 3.51
CA ILE A 130 12.56 9.20 3.69
C ILE A 130 13.93 8.58 3.96
N ASP A 131 14.44 8.80 5.16
CA ASP A 131 15.71 8.20 5.61
C ASP A 131 15.48 6.82 6.23
N VAL A 132 16.15 5.82 5.67
CA VAL A 132 16.25 4.50 6.30
C VAL A 132 17.13 4.62 7.56
N PRO A 133 16.71 4.07 8.72
CA PRO A 133 17.50 4.17 9.94
C PRO A 133 18.93 3.66 9.76
N ASN A 134 19.91 4.43 10.21
CA ASN A 134 21.33 4.09 10.10
C ASN A 134 21.92 3.48 11.38
N HIS A 135 21.42 3.87 12.56
CA HIS A 135 21.97 3.44 13.84
C HIS A 135 21.43 2.08 14.27
N GLY A 136 22.35 1.18 14.69
CA GLY A 136 22.01 -0.13 15.23
C GLY A 136 21.40 -1.10 14.22
N CYS A 137 21.51 -0.80 12.92
CA CYS A 137 20.95 -1.61 11.85
C CYS A 137 22.02 -2.52 11.22
N TYR A 138 21.60 -3.71 10.82
CA TYR A 138 22.38 -4.56 9.93
C TYR A 138 22.04 -4.24 8.49
N LYS A 139 23.05 -4.22 7.62
CA LYS A 139 22.88 -3.94 6.19
C LYS A 139 23.51 -5.04 5.35
N ASP A 140 22.80 -5.47 4.32
CA ASP A 140 23.32 -6.29 3.23
C ASP A 140 23.22 -5.45 1.95
N ILE A 141 24.37 -4.94 1.50
CA ILE A 141 24.49 -4.05 0.34
C ILE A 141 25.12 -4.84 -0.79
N ARG A 142 24.48 -4.81 -1.96
CA ARG A 142 24.96 -5.50 -3.16
C ARG A 142 24.93 -4.54 -4.34
N GLU A 143 26.03 -4.52 -5.07
CA GLU A 143 26.18 -3.69 -6.26
C GLU A 143 26.41 -4.56 -7.49
N ARG A 144 25.80 -4.15 -8.61
CA ARG A 144 26.06 -4.71 -9.93
C ARG A 144 26.08 -3.62 -10.98
N LYS A 145 27.03 -3.71 -11.91
CA LYS A 145 27.04 -2.86 -13.09
C LYS A 145 25.82 -3.15 -13.96
N ILE A 146 25.25 -2.10 -14.53
CA ILE A 146 24.11 -2.15 -15.43
C ILE A 146 24.53 -1.65 -16.81
N ILE A 147 23.98 -2.29 -17.84
CA ILE A 147 24.26 -1.93 -19.24
C ILE A 147 23.16 -1.00 -19.77
N SER A 148 21.91 -1.25 -19.36
CA SER A 148 20.73 -0.46 -19.75
C SER A 148 19.96 -0.09 -18.48
N GLN A 149 19.95 1.21 -18.15
CA GLN A 149 19.16 1.74 -17.04
C GLN A 149 17.67 1.46 -17.24
N LYS A 150 17.18 1.70 -18.46
CA LYS A 150 15.76 1.52 -18.80
C LYS A 150 15.26 0.10 -18.56
N ASP A 151 16.03 -0.92 -18.95
CA ASP A 151 15.63 -2.33 -18.77
C ASP A 151 15.64 -2.73 -17.29
N VAL A 152 16.60 -2.22 -16.53
CA VAL A 152 16.70 -2.47 -15.09
C VAL A 152 15.53 -1.81 -14.36
N ILE A 153 15.20 -0.56 -14.71
CA ILE A 153 14.03 0.15 -14.19
C ILE A 153 12.75 -0.64 -14.54
N ASP A 154 12.54 -1.04 -15.80
CA ASP A 154 11.34 -1.82 -16.17
C ASP A 154 11.17 -3.08 -15.30
N LYS A 155 12.27 -3.81 -15.07
CA LYS A 155 12.24 -5.00 -14.21
C LYS A 155 11.96 -4.68 -12.74
N ILE A 156 12.58 -3.64 -12.18
CA ILE A 156 12.31 -3.21 -10.80
C ILE A 156 10.82 -2.89 -10.66
N TRP A 157 10.24 -2.18 -11.63
CA TRP A 157 8.82 -1.83 -11.61
C TRP A 157 7.87 -2.99 -11.83
N ARG A 158 8.37 -4.15 -12.27
CA ARG A 158 7.62 -5.38 -12.50
C ARG A 158 7.81 -6.44 -11.42
N ILE A 159 8.55 -6.13 -10.33
CA ILE A 159 8.74 -7.01 -9.16
C ILE A 159 7.39 -7.36 -8.51
N GLY A 160 7.15 -8.64 -8.21
CA GLY A 160 5.89 -9.11 -7.63
C GLY A 160 4.88 -9.56 -8.69
N GLY A 161 3.64 -9.82 -8.26
CA GLY A 161 2.63 -10.41 -9.15
C GLY A 161 3.10 -11.74 -9.75
N ASP A 162 2.83 -11.95 -11.04
CA ASP A 162 3.22 -13.16 -11.77
C ASP A 162 4.74 -13.31 -11.95
N ASN A 163 5.49 -12.21 -11.94
CA ASN A 163 6.96 -12.24 -12.06
C ASN A 163 7.64 -12.68 -10.75
N GLY A 164 6.96 -12.51 -9.62
CA GLY A 164 7.55 -12.70 -8.29
C GLY A 164 8.79 -11.82 -8.08
N TRP A 165 9.74 -12.28 -7.28
CA TRP A 165 10.93 -11.51 -6.88
C TRP A 165 12.18 -11.84 -7.70
N TYR A 166 11.99 -12.42 -8.89
CA TYR A 166 13.05 -12.88 -9.82
C TYR A 166 14.03 -13.93 -9.27
N SER A 167 13.99 -14.24 -7.98
CA SER A 167 14.81 -15.28 -7.36
C SER A 167 14.14 -15.83 -6.11
N ALA A 168 14.45 -17.09 -5.80
CA ALA A 168 14.05 -17.75 -4.56
C ALA A 168 12.56 -17.61 -4.22
N ASN A 169 11.69 -17.56 -5.24
CA ASN A 169 10.25 -17.42 -5.08
C ASN A 169 9.64 -18.47 -4.13
N LEU A 170 10.22 -19.67 -4.06
CA LEU A 170 9.81 -20.69 -3.09
C LEU A 170 10.09 -20.28 -1.64
N LEU A 171 11.26 -19.70 -1.34
CA LEU A 171 11.60 -19.19 -0.01
C LEU A 171 10.65 -18.07 0.42
N TRP A 172 10.27 -17.20 -0.52
CA TRP A 172 9.27 -16.17 -0.27
C TRP A 172 7.88 -16.74 0.03
N LYS A 173 7.46 -17.79 -0.69
CA LYS A 173 6.21 -18.52 -0.36
C LYS A 173 6.26 -19.12 1.04
N ILE A 174 7.33 -19.83 1.37
CA ILE A 174 7.52 -20.44 2.71
C ILE A 174 7.47 -19.35 3.77
N ARG A 175 8.19 -18.25 3.56
CA ARG A 175 8.22 -17.12 4.50
C ARG A 175 6.83 -16.52 4.71
N GLY A 176 6.06 -16.36 3.64
CA GLY A 176 4.68 -15.87 3.72
C GLY A 176 3.72 -16.83 4.42
N ILE A 177 3.93 -18.15 4.34
CA ILE A 177 3.17 -19.13 5.12
C ILE A 177 3.50 -18.99 6.60
N ILE A 178 4.80 -18.94 6.95
CA ILE A 178 5.24 -18.71 8.34
C ILE A 178 4.65 -17.42 8.87
N ASP A 179 4.67 -16.35 8.09
CA ASP A 179 4.09 -15.08 8.48
C ASP A 179 2.59 -15.19 8.82
N LYS A 180 1.80 -15.88 7.99
CA LYS A 180 0.38 -16.14 8.29
C LYS A 180 0.18 -16.95 9.56
N ILE A 181 1.01 -17.98 9.82
CA ILE A 181 0.93 -18.80 11.04
C ILE A 181 1.09 -17.93 12.29
N PHE A 182 2.00 -16.95 12.26
CA PHE A 182 2.19 -16.00 13.36
C PHE A 182 1.23 -14.79 13.29
N GLY A 183 0.24 -14.80 12.40
CA GLY A 183 -0.80 -13.77 12.25
C GLY A 183 -0.34 -12.49 11.56
N GLY A 184 0.68 -12.58 10.71
CA GLY A 184 1.10 -11.52 9.79
C GLY A 184 0.31 -11.54 8.48
N VAL A 185 0.61 -10.59 7.59
CA VAL A 185 -0.13 -10.34 6.35
C VAL A 185 -0.01 -11.48 5.32
N GLY A 186 1.07 -12.26 5.39
CA GLY A 186 1.37 -13.35 4.48
C GLY A 186 1.80 -12.91 3.08
N LEU A 187 1.98 -13.89 2.19
CA LEU A 187 2.23 -13.62 0.76
C LEU A 187 0.91 -13.19 0.09
N ARG A 188 0.75 -11.88 -0.12
CA ARG A 188 -0.39 -11.31 -0.88
C ARG A 188 -0.05 -11.28 -2.36
N ARG A 189 -0.25 -12.41 -3.03
CA ARG A 189 -0.08 -12.46 -4.48
C ARG A 189 -1.15 -11.62 -5.17
N GLY A 190 -0.71 -10.54 -5.80
CA GLY A 190 -1.52 -9.59 -6.55
C GLY A 190 -0.84 -8.23 -6.60
N ARG A 191 -1.01 -7.49 -7.70
CA ARG A 191 -0.56 -6.10 -7.84
C ARG A 191 -1.74 -5.26 -8.30
N THR A 192 -1.78 -4.00 -7.87
CA THR A 192 -2.74 -3.01 -8.42
C THR A 192 -2.54 -2.87 -9.93
N ASN A 193 -1.27 -2.82 -10.38
CA ASN A 193 -0.90 -2.75 -11.78
C ASN A 193 0.39 -3.59 -12.05
N PRO A 194 0.48 -4.35 -13.16
CA PRO A 194 1.65 -5.18 -13.47
C PRO A 194 2.93 -4.41 -13.84
N THR A 195 2.85 -3.16 -14.29
CA THR A 195 4.00 -2.37 -14.80
C THR A 195 4.19 -1.03 -14.11
N HIS A 196 3.28 -0.67 -13.20
CA HIS A 196 3.32 0.57 -12.44
C HIS A 196 3.35 0.29 -10.94
N ILE A 197 4.19 1.04 -10.22
CA ILE A 197 4.36 1.00 -8.77
C ILE A 197 4.27 2.44 -8.30
N GLU A 198 3.41 2.69 -7.32
CA GLU A 198 3.28 3.97 -6.65
C GLU A 198 3.51 3.83 -5.14
N THR A 199 3.83 4.94 -4.48
CA THR A 199 3.95 4.98 -3.02
C THR A 199 2.66 4.53 -2.37
N GLY A 200 2.77 3.62 -1.39
CA GLY A 200 1.63 3.01 -0.73
C GLY A 200 1.17 1.70 -1.36
N ASP A 201 1.64 1.30 -2.54
CA ASP A 201 1.31 -0.02 -3.10
C ASP A 201 1.83 -1.17 -2.22
N ALA A 202 1.12 -2.30 -2.25
CA ALA A 202 1.56 -3.54 -1.62
C ALA A 202 2.19 -4.48 -2.65
N LEU A 203 3.40 -4.96 -2.37
CA LEU A 203 4.13 -5.99 -3.13
C LEU A 203 4.33 -7.20 -2.22
N ASP A 204 3.41 -8.16 -2.26
CA ASP A 204 3.32 -9.27 -1.30
C ASP A 204 3.20 -8.76 0.16
N PHE A 205 4.25 -8.91 0.97
CA PHE A 205 4.34 -8.41 2.35
C PHE A 205 5.23 -7.17 2.47
N TRP A 206 5.51 -6.49 1.36
CA TRP A 206 6.23 -5.22 1.33
C TRP A 206 5.28 -4.07 1.01
N ARG A 207 5.44 -2.96 1.70
CA ARG A 207 4.81 -1.67 1.40
C ARG A 207 5.80 -0.79 0.66
N VAL A 208 5.37 -0.15 -0.42
CA VAL A 208 6.17 0.85 -1.11
C VAL A 208 6.18 2.14 -0.30
N LEU A 209 7.34 2.55 0.20
CA LEU A 209 7.52 3.84 0.89
C LEU A 209 7.87 4.96 -0.09
N TYR A 210 8.63 4.63 -1.13
CA TYR A 210 9.06 5.59 -2.15
C TYR A 210 9.24 4.86 -3.49
N ALA A 211 8.73 5.44 -4.56
CA ALA A 211 8.94 4.94 -5.91
C ALA A 211 9.10 6.12 -6.88
N ASP A 212 10.27 6.22 -7.51
CA ASP A 212 10.57 7.24 -8.51
C ASP A 212 11.29 6.61 -9.71
N LYS A 213 10.60 6.53 -10.85
CA LYS A 213 11.12 5.95 -12.10
C LYS A 213 12.24 6.78 -12.71
N GLU A 214 12.20 8.10 -12.54
CA GLU A 214 13.20 9.01 -13.12
C GLU A 214 14.49 8.98 -12.29
N GLU A 215 14.38 8.96 -10.96
CA GLU A 215 15.52 8.73 -10.07
C GLU A 215 16.05 7.29 -10.17
N GLY A 216 15.21 6.33 -10.55
CA GLY A 216 15.54 4.90 -10.53
C GLY A 216 15.65 4.36 -9.11
N ARG A 217 14.84 4.88 -8.19
CA ARG A 217 14.83 4.51 -6.76
C ARG A 217 13.49 3.92 -6.35
N LEU A 218 13.53 2.77 -5.69
CA LEU A 218 12.39 2.09 -5.10
C LEU A 218 12.75 1.67 -3.67
N LEU A 219 12.00 2.18 -2.68
CA LEU A 219 12.16 1.83 -1.28
C LEU A 219 10.93 1.11 -0.76
N LEU A 220 11.16 -0.05 -0.14
CA LEU A 220 10.15 -0.94 0.38
C LEU A 220 10.33 -1.15 1.89
N PHE A 221 9.23 -1.28 2.61
CA PHE A 221 9.18 -1.61 4.03
C PHE A 221 8.45 -2.94 4.25
N ALA A 222 8.99 -3.80 5.11
CA ALA A 222 8.40 -5.10 5.39
C ALA A 222 7.22 -4.98 6.37
N GLU A 223 6.04 -5.44 5.97
CA GLU A 223 4.84 -5.57 6.82
C GLU A 223 4.75 -6.93 7.51
N MET A 224 5.59 -7.90 7.13
CA MET A 224 5.64 -9.22 7.77
C MET A 224 6.13 -9.15 9.23
N LYS A 225 5.67 -10.07 10.06
CA LYS A 225 6.09 -10.19 11.46
C LYS A 225 7.51 -10.70 11.55
N VAL A 226 8.41 -9.81 11.93
CA VAL A 226 9.81 -10.09 12.27
C VAL A 226 10.15 -9.40 13.60
N PRO A 227 11.12 -9.92 14.37
CA PRO A 227 11.57 -9.30 15.62
C PRO A 227 12.46 -8.06 15.35
N GLY A 228 11.91 -7.08 14.64
CA GLY A 228 12.62 -5.91 14.16
C GLY A 228 11.84 -5.19 13.05
N GLU A 229 12.54 -4.33 12.32
CA GLU A 229 12.03 -3.59 11.17
C GLU A 229 12.93 -3.89 9.97
N ALA A 230 12.37 -4.04 8.77
CA ALA A 230 13.15 -4.35 7.57
C ALA A 230 12.78 -3.46 6.39
N TRP A 231 13.81 -3.04 5.65
CA TRP A 231 13.69 -2.27 4.42
C TRP A 231 14.44 -2.97 3.30
N LEU A 232 13.93 -2.82 2.08
CA LEU A 232 14.60 -3.23 0.86
C LEU A 232 14.58 -2.08 -0.12
N GLU A 233 15.76 -1.60 -0.50
CA GLU A 233 15.94 -0.49 -1.41
C GLU A 233 16.62 -0.97 -2.69
N PHE A 234 16.14 -0.46 -3.83
CA PHE A 234 16.82 -0.49 -5.10
C PHE A 234 17.10 0.95 -5.50
N LYS A 235 18.36 1.25 -5.79
CA LYS A 235 18.78 2.58 -6.25
C LYS A 235 19.73 2.43 -7.42
N ILE A 236 19.47 3.16 -8.48
CA ILE A 236 20.40 3.26 -9.61
C ILE A 236 21.30 4.47 -9.38
N GLU A 237 22.61 4.23 -9.33
CA GLU A 237 23.61 5.28 -9.27
C GLU A 237 24.55 5.11 -10.47
N LYS A 238 24.51 6.06 -11.40
CA LYS A 238 25.31 6.04 -12.64
C LYS A 238 25.13 4.72 -13.40
N ASP A 239 26.18 3.91 -13.50
CA ASP A 239 26.24 2.63 -14.21
C ASP A 239 26.05 1.43 -13.28
N LYS A 240 25.47 1.61 -12.09
CA LYS A 240 25.25 0.54 -11.12
C LYS A 240 23.83 0.50 -10.56
N LEU A 241 23.35 -0.71 -10.31
CA LEU A 241 22.23 -0.98 -9.43
C LEU A 241 22.77 -1.33 -8.04
N ILE A 242 22.31 -0.60 -7.04
CA ILE A 242 22.56 -0.83 -5.62
C ILE A 242 21.30 -1.43 -5.02
N GLN A 243 21.42 -2.63 -4.47
CA GLN A 243 20.38 -3.28 -3.69
C GLN A 243 20.79 -3.27 -2.21
N THR A 244 19.99 -2.63 -1.36
CA THR A 244 20.27 -2.50 0.06
C THR A 244 19.13 -3.13 0.87
N ALA A 245 19.41 -4.24 1.55
CA ALA A 245 18.52 -4.77 2.58
C ALA A 245 18.98 -4.25 3.95
N THR A 246 18.14 -3.47 4.62
CA THR A 246 18.42 -2.95 5.97
C THR A 246 17.50 -3.62 6.99
N PHE A 247 18.04 -4.07 8.11
CA PHE A 247 17.27 -4.65 9.20
C PHE A 247 17.65 -4.01 10.53
N ARG A 248 16.66 -3.48 11.23
CA ARG A 248 16.81 -2.96 12.59
C ARG A 248 16.29 -4.01 13.58
N PRO A 249 17.17 -4.69 14.32
CA PRO A 249 16.77 -5.72 15.27
C PRO A 249 16.12 -5.13 16.52
N ASN A 250 15.05 -5.78 17.01
CA ASN A 250 14.51 -5.52 18.34
C ASN A 250 15.13 -6.49 19.36
N GLY A 251 15.97 -5.96 20.25
CA GLY A 251 16.60 -6.74 21.32
C GLY A 251 17.46 -7.91 20.83
N LEU A 252 17.67 -8.91 21.70
CA LEU A 252 18.48 -10.10 21.38
C LEU A 252 17.81 -11.02 20.35
N LEU A 253 16.49 -11.17 20.41
CA LEU A 253 15.72 -11.99 19.47
C LEU A 253 15.84 -11.48 18.03
N GLY A 254 15.85 -10.16 17.84
CA GLY A 254 16.09 -9.55 16.53
C GLY A 254 17.46 -9.89 15.96
N ARG A 255 18.49 -9.84 16.79
CA ARG A 255 19.86 -10.18 16.37
C ARG A 255 20.00 -11.65 16.01
N LEU A 256 19.45 -12.55 16.84
CA LEU A 256 19.43 -13.98 16.56
C LEU A 256 18.68 -14.30 15.26
N TYR A 257 17.54 -13.64 15.05
CA TYR A 257 16.79 -13.76 13.81
C TYR A 257 17.61 -13.34 12.59
N TRP A 258 18.27 -12.19 12.64
CA TRP A 258 19.12 -11.71 11.55
C TRP A 258 20.18 -12.76 11.15
N TYR A 259 20.90 -13.31 12.13
CA TYR A 259 21.94 -14.30 11.86
C TYR A 259 21.38 -15.64 11.36
N SER A 260 20.18 -16.05 11.81
CA SER A 260 19.56 -17.28 11.33
C SER A 260 19.09 -17.18 9.87
N VAL A 261 18.71 -15.98 9.40
CA VAL A 261 18.26 -15.77 8.01
C VAL A 261 19.37 -15.36 7.05
N LEU A 262 20.54 -14.97 7.56
CA LEU A 262 21.68 -14.49 6.78
C LEU A 262 22.12 -15.44 5.64
N PRO A 263 22.17 -16.78 5.81
CA PRO A 263 22.52 -17.68 4.71
C PRO A 263 21.55 -17.59 3.53
N PHE A 264 20.26 -17.38 3.81
CA PHE A 264 19.22 -17.24 2.78
C PHE A 264 19.31 -15.89 2.05
N HIS A 265 19.76 -14.82 2.72
CA HIS A 265 20.02 -13.53 2.08
C HIS A 265 21.03 -13.67 0.94
N GLY A 266 22.06 -14.50 1.14
CA GLY A 266 23.03 -14.93 0.14
C GLY A 266 22.36 -15.38 -1.16
N ILE A 267 21.36 -16.27 -1.05
CA ILE A 267 20.63 -16.86 -2.19
C ILE A 267 19.64 -15.85 -2.78
N VAL A 268 18.79 -15.28 -1.94
CA VAL A 268 17.67 -14.42 -2.35
C VAL A 268 18.16 -13.13 -3.01
N PHE A 269 18.98 -12.33 -2.31
CA PHE A 269 19.38 -11.02 -2.82
C PHE A 269 20.42 -11.13 -3.93
N ARG A 270 21.31 -12.14 -3.92
CA ARG A 270 22.27 -12.36 -5.02
C ARG A 270 21.54 -12.74 -6.29
N GLY A 271 20.60 -13.68 -6.18
CA GLY A 271 19.82 -14.10 -7.33
C GLY A 271 18.95 -12.97 -7.86
N MET A 272 18.36 -12.17 -6.97
CA MET A 272 17.52 -11.03 -7.33
C MET A 272 18.30 -9.96 -8.11
N ILE A 273 19.40 -9.44 -7.57
CA ILE A 273 20.19 -8.42 -8.27
C ILE A 273 20.71 -8.93 -9.62
N ASN A 274 21.18 -10.18 -9.68
CA ASN A 274 21.65 -10.77 -10.92
C ASN A 274 20.54 -10.92 -11.97
N ALA A 275 19.34 -11.35 -11.58
CA ALA A 275 18.21 -11.51 -12.50
C ALA A 275 17.70 -10.16 -13.02
N ILE A 276 17.71 -9.14 -12.16
CA ILE A 276 17.36 -7.77 -12.56
C ILE A 276 18.39 -7.23 -13.57
N THR A 277 19.70 -7.37 -13.31
CA THR A 277 20.73 -6.85 -14.22
C THR A 277 21.00 -7.71 -15.46
N LYS A 278 20.51 -8.97 -15.51
CA LYS A 278 20.72 -9.87 -16.66
C LYS A 278 19.99 -9.37 -17.91
N GLN A 279 20.65 -9.25 -19.05
CA GLN A 279 19.96 -8.85 -20.28
C GLN A 279 18.94 -9.91 -20.75
N LYS A 280 17.89 -9.47 -21.44
CA LYS A 280 17.17 -10.37 -22.35
C LYS A 280 18.12 -10.67 -23.49
N ASN A 281 18.44 -11.95 -23.70
CA ASN A 281 18.99 -12.35 -24.99
C ASN A 281 17.89 -12.04 -26.02
N VAL A 282 18.19 -11.12 -26.93
CA VAL A 282 17.39 -10.89 -28.14
C VAL A 282 17.57 -12.09 -29.05
#